data_AF-A0A4Q0IFK8-F1
#
_entry.id   AF-A0A4Q0IFK8-F1
#
_cell.length_a   1.000
_cell.length_b   1.000
_cell.length_c   1.000
_cell.angle_alpha   90.00
_cell.angle_beta   90.00
_cell.angle_gamma   90.00
#
_symmetry.space_group_name_H-M   'P 1'
#
loop_
_entity.id
_entity.type
_entity.pdbx_description
1 polymer ?
#
loop_
_entity_poly.entity_id
_entity_poly.type
_entity_poly.pdbx_seq_one_letter_code
_entity_poly.pdbx_strand_id
1 'polypeptide(L)'
;EHTCSSDLCFAAASKLIADNNIDRSDIDLLIFISQTPDYRMPATSVLLQDRLGLPSSTVAFDINLGCSAFLYGLSVAYSMLSSGNFKKALILDGETRSKVYSPKDRRTAFLFGDGGVAALVERDNRFGTSYFSLNSDGSRGDLIKIKAGGYRMP
;
A
#
# COMPACT_ATOMS: atom_id res chain seq x y z
N GLU A 1 0.25 -9.56 -19.00
CA GLU A 1 1.68 -9.64 -18.63
C GLU A 1 2.25 -8.37 -17.97
N HIS A 2 1.79 -7.17 -18.31
CA HIS A 2 2.38 -5.92 -17.78
C HIS A 2 1.76 -5.35 -16.49
N THR A 3 0.66 -5.93 -15.98
CA THR A 3 -0.06 -5.39 -14.80
C THR A 3 0.82 -5.37 -13.55
N CYS A 4 1.08 -4.20 -12.99
CA CYS A 4 1.76 -4.03 -11.71
C CYS A 4 0.75 -3.94 -10.55
N SER A 5 1.25 -4.03 -9.32
CA SER A 5 0.45 -3.80 -8.11
C SER A 5 -0.18 -2.40 -8.11
N SER A 6 0.52 -1.40 -8.65
CA SER A 6 0.02 -0.04 -8.84
C SER A 6 -1.20 0.03 -9.76
N ASP A 7 -1.26 -0.79 -10.82
CA ASP A 7 -2.39 -0.81 -11.76
C ASP A 7 -3.66 -1.34 -11.09
N LEU A 8 -3.51 -2.39 -10.28
CA LEU A 8 -4.61 -2.98 -9.52
C LEU A 8 -5.13 -1.98 -8.47
N CYS A 9 -4.20 -1.31 -7.76
CA CYS A 9 -4.55 -0.26 -6.80
C CYS A 9 -5.18 0.96 -7.47
N PHE A 10 -4.69 1.37 -8.64
CA PHE A 10 -5.27 2.46 -9.42
C PHE A 10 -6.72 2.16 -9.81
N ALA A 11 -7.00 0.95 -10.28
CA ALA A 11 -8.34 0.51 -10.61
C ALA A 11 -9.26 0.50 -9.37
N ALA A 12 -8.78 -0.04 -8.25
CA ALA A 12 -9.51 -0.06 -6.98
C ALA A 12 -9.82 1.36 -6.46
N ALA A 13 -8.83 2.25 -6.49
CA ALA A 13 -8.96 3.63 -6.06
C ALA A 13 -9.92 4.43 -6.94
N SER A 14 -9.80 4.27 -8.27
CA SER A 14 -10.69 4.92 -9.23
C SER A 14 -12.14 4.50 -9.02
N LYS A 15 -12.37 3.20 -8.75
CA LYS A 15 -13.69 2.68 -8.42
C LYS A 15 -14.19 3.24 -7.08
N LEU A 16 -13.39 3.21 -6.03
CA LEU A 16 -13.74 3.76 -4.71
C LEU A 16 -14.15 5.24 -4.80
N ILE A 17 -13.36 6.04 -5.50
CA ILE A 17 -13.58 7.48 -5.70
C ILE A 17 -14.89 7.72 -6.46
N ALA A 18 -15.13 6.97 -7.54
CA ALA A 18 -16.34 7.10 -8.34
C ALA A 18 -17.60 6.66 -7.58
N ASP A 19 -17.57 5.49 -6.94
CA ASP A 19 -18.73 4.91 -6.24
C ASP A 19 -19.19 5.77 -5.06
N ASN A 20 -18.28 6.53 -4.44
CA ASN A 20 -18.57 7.37 -3.27
C ASN A 20 -18.57 8.88 -3.57
N ASN A 21 -18.43 9.28 -4.83
CA ASN A 21 -18.36 10.68 -5.27
C ASN A 21 -17.35 11.51 -4.46
N ILE A 22 -16.16 10.94 -4.24
CA ILE A 22 -15.09 11.57 -3.46
C ILE A 22 -14.43 12.66 -4.29
N ASP A 23 -14.32 13.87 -3.75
CA ASP A 23 -13.46 14.90 -4.31
C ASP A 23 -12.00 14.51 -4.07
N ARG A 24 -11.24 14.38 -5.17
CA ARG A 24 -9.80 14.08 -5.14
C ARG A 24 -9.01 15.17 -4.43
N SER A 25 -9.51 16.41 -4.45
CA SER A 25 -8.84 17.54 -3.80
C SER A 25 -8.85 17.45 -2.28
N ASP A 26 -9.73 16.65 -1.69
CA ASP A 26 -9.78 16.40 -0.24
C ASP A 26 -8.80 15.32 0.23
N ILE A 27 -8.06 14.65 -0.68
CA ILE A 27 -7.15 13.56 -0.32
C ILE A 27 -5.75 14.14 -0.03
N ASP A 28 -5.46 14.30 1.25
CA ASP A 28 -4.20 14.94 1.71
C ASP A 28 -3.04 13.95 1.83
N LEU A 29 -3.34 12.66 1.97
CA LEU A 29 -2.35 11.61 2.20
C LEU A 29 -2.61 10.39 1.32
N LEU A 30 -1.57 9.91 0.63
CA LEU A 30 -1.55 8.68 -0.15
C LEU A 30 -0.46 7.74 0.40
N ILE A 31 -0.88 6.59 0.91
CA ILE A 31 0.02 5.53 1.38
C ILE A 31 -0.10 4.36 0.41
N PHE A 32 0.99 4.02 -0.29
CA PHE A 32 1.06 2.82 -1.09
C PHE A 32 1.81 1.72 -0.33
N ILE A 33 1.22 0.54 -0.25
CA ILE A 33 1.73 -0.60 0.50
C ILE A 33 1.99 -1.73 -0.50
N SER A 34 3.24 -2.13 -0.62
CA SER A 34 3.62 -3.23 -1.52
C SER A 34 5.05 -3.72 -1.29
N GLN A 35 5.28 -5.00 -1.54
CA GLN A 35 6.63 -5.56 -1.76
C GLN A 35 6.92 -5.81 -3.25
N THR A 36 6.03 -5.42 -4.14
CA THR A 36 6.18 -5.49 -5.60
C THR A 36 5.98 -4.12 -6.25
N PRO A 37 6.81 -3.11 -5.91
CA PRO A 37 6.69 -1.77 -6.47
C PRO A 37 7.02 -1.75 -7.97
N ASP A 38 6.58 -0.70 -8.66
CA ASP A 38 6.81 -0.54 -10.10
C ASP A 38 8.30 -0.44 -10.44
N TYR A 39 9.03 0.31 -9.61
CA TYR A 39 10.46 0.59 -9.77
C TYR A 39 11.19 0.59 -8.42
N ARG A 40 12.52 0.48 -8.45
CA ARG A 40 13.34 0.72 -7.25
C ARG A 40 13.33 2.20 -6.84
N MET A 41 13.20 3.08 -7.82
CA MET A 41 13.01 4.52 -7.69
C MET A 41 12.45 5.06 -9.01
N PRO A 42 11.56 6.08 -9.01
CA PRO A 42 10.96 6.73 -7.83
C PRO A 42 9.98 5.82 -7.07
N ALA A 43 9.46 6.30 -5.94
CA ALA A 43 8.41 5.60 -5.20
C ALA A 43 7.13 5.47 -6.04
N THR A 44 6.43 4.35 -5.89
CA THR A 44 5.23 4.05 -6.68
C THR A 44 4.06 4.96 -6.29
N SER A 45 3.95 5.33 -5.01
CA SER A 45 2.95 6.27 -4.51
C SER A 45 3.00 7.62 -5.22
N VAL A 46 4.19 8.13 -5.54
CA VAL A 46 4.36 9.44 -6.21
C VAL A 46 3.84 9.36 -7.64
N LEU A 47 4.08 8.25 -8.33
CA LEU A 47 3.50 8.02 -9.66
C LEU A 47 1.98 7.84 -9.57
N LEU A 48 1.48 7.16 -8.54
CA LEU A 48 0.05 6.98 -8.31
C LEU A 48 -0.66 8.29 -7.96
N GLN A 49 -0.02 9.21 -7.23
CA GLN A 49 -0.55 10.55 -6.93
C GLN A 49 -0.88 11.29 -8.23
N ASP A 50 0.07 11.33 -9.18
CA ASP A 50 -0.14 11.93 -10.50
C ASP A 50 -1.20 11.17 -11.32
N ARG A 51 -1.07 9.85 -11.43
CA ARG A 51 -2.01 9.00 -12.19
C ARG A 51 -3.46 9.15 -11.71
N LEU A 52 -3.68 9.27 -10.41
CA LEU A 52 -5.00 9.43 -9.80
C LEU A 52 -5.54 10.87 -9.90
N GLY A 53 -4.72 11.83 -10.35
CA GLY A 53 -5.07 13.24 -10.44
C GLY A 53 -5.26 13.89 -9.07
N LEU A 54 -4.47 13.47 -8.08
CA LEU A 54 -4.49 14.09 -6.75
C LEU A 54 -3.71 15.41 -6.77
N PRO A 55 -3.97 16.36 -5.85
CA PRO A 55 -3.20 17.59 -5.74
C PRO A 55 -1.69 17.37 -5.52
N SER A 56 -0.87 18.30 -5.96
CA SER A 56 0.58 18.29 -5.66
C SER A 56 0.91 18.52 -4.18
N SER A 57 -0.07 18.96 -3.40
CA SER A 57 0.03 19.07 -1.94
C SER A 57 -0.20 17.74 -1.21
N THR A 58 -0.68 16.69 -1.90
CA THR A 58 -0.89 15.37 -1.32
C THR A 58 0.45 14.74 -0.94
N VAL A 59 0.60 14.38 0.33
CA VAL A 59 1.77 13.63 0.81
C VAL A 59 1.67 12.20 0.30
N ALA A 60 2.71 11.71 -0.38
CA ALA A 60 2.71 10.36 -0.96
C ALA A 60 3.99 9.58 -0.57
N PHE A 61 3.86 8.35 -0.06
CA PHE A 61 5.00 7.48 0.26
C PHE A 61 4.64 5.99 0.20
N ASP A 62 5.68 5.17 0.06
CA ASP A 62 5.57 3.71 0.01
C ASP A 62 5.90 3.10 1.38
N ILE A 63 5.16 2.06 1.78
CA ILE A 63 5.48 1.16 2.89
C ILE A 63 5.78 -0.21 2.29
N ASN A 64 7.02 -0.68 2.47
CA ASN A 64 7.41 -2.03 2.09
C ASN A 64 7.22 -3.00 3.27
N LEU A 65 6.05 -3.65 3.30
CA LEU A 65 5.70 -4.72 4.24
C LEU A 65 4.79 -5.75 3.54
N GLY A 66 4.72 -6.97 4.09
CA GLY A 66 3.90 -8.07 3.56
C GLY A 66 2.54 -8.19 4.27
N CYS A 67 2.19 -9.40 4.71
CA CYS A 67 0.83 -9.72 5.18
C CYS A 67 0.27 -8.88 6.36
N SER A 68 1.12 -8.21 7.14
CA SER A 68 0.70 -7.33 8.24
C SER A 68 0.51 -5.86 7.82
N ALA A 69 0.87 -5.53 6.57
CA ALA A 69 1.13 -4.16 6.17
C ALA A 69 -0.10 -3.25 6.20
N PHE A 70 -1.30 -3.76 5.88
CA PHE A 70 -2.53 -2.97 5.95
C PHE A 70 -2.74 -2.36 7.35
N LEU A 71 -2.52 -3.13 8.42
CA LEU A 71 -2.65 -2.63 9.79
C LEU A 71 -1.58 -1.60 10.15
N TYR A 72 -0.36 -1.77 9.64
CA TYR A 72 0.71 -0.78 9.80
C TYR A 72 0.34 0.52 9.06
N GLY A 73 -0.06 0.43 7.80
CA GLY A 73 -0.49 1.58 7.01
C GLY A 73 -1.69 2.30 7.62
N LEU A 74 -2.67 1.57 8.14
CA LEU A 74 -3.81 2.12 8.85
C LEU A 74 -3.39 2.84 10.13
N SER A 75 -2.43 2.30 10.90
CA SER A 75 -1.91 2.97 12.10
C SER A 75 -1.17 4.27 11.78
N VAL A 76 -0.42 4.29 10.67
CA VAL A 76 0.28 5.48 10.18
C VAL A 76 -0.72 6.53 9.74
N ALA A 77 -1.71 6.15 8.91
CA ALA A 77 -2.80 7.02 8.50
C ALA A 77 -3.55 7.59 9.70
N TYR A 78 -3.94 6.74 10.65
CA TYR A 78 -4.61 7.15 11.88
C TYR A 78 -3.79 8.20 12.64
N SER A 79 -2.50 7.94 12.85
CA SER A 79 -1.61 8.85 13.59
C SER A 79 -1.46 10.22 12.89
N MET A 80 -1.31 10.21 11.55
CA MET A 80 -1.20 11.44 10.75
C MET A 80 -2.51 12.23 10.76
N LEU A 81 -3.66 11.58 10.58
CA LEU A 81 -4.98 12.20 10.64
C LEU A 81 -5.28 12.78 12.04
N SER A 82 -4.96 12.04 13.10
CA SER A 82 -5.13 12.48 14.49
C SER A 82 -4.32 13.73 14.82
N SER A 83 -3.17 13.96 14.16
CA SER A 83 -2.38 15.19 14.35
C SER A 83 -3.09 16.47 13.92
N GLY A 84 -4.11 16.38 13.05
CA GLY A 84 -4.94 17.51 12.62
C GLY A 84 -4.50 18.21 11.34
N ASN A 85 -3.35 17.85 10.77
CA ASN A 85 -2.88 18.44 9.51
C ASN A 85 -3.44 17.75 8.25
N PHE A 86 -4.10 16.61 8.40
CA PHE A 86 -4.65 15.80 7.31
C PHE A 86 -6.10 15.44 7.62
N LYS A 87 -6.97 15.47 6.61
CA LYS A 87 -8.39 15.16 6.71
C LYS A 87 -8.72 13.77 6.15
N LYS A 88 -8.21 13.43 4.96
CA LYS A 88 -8.42 12.12 4.33
C LYS A 88 -7.13 11.47 3.88
N ALA A 89 -7.01 10.18 4.19
CA ALA A 89 -5.91 9.33 3.75
C ALA A 89 -6.42 8.22 2.83
N LEU A 90 -5.87 8.16 1.62
CA LEU A 90 -6.04 7.05 0.69
C LEU A 90 -4.94 6.02 0.93
N ILE A 91 -5.34 4.82 1.34
CA ILE A 91 -4.44 3.67 1.54
C ILE A 91 -4.64 2.73 0.36
N LEU A 92 -3.57 2.44 -0.34
CA LEU A 92 -3.51 1.51 -1.46
C LEU A 92 -2.63 0.34 -1.09
N ASP A 93 -3.20 -0.86 -0.99
CA ASP A 93 -2.47 -2.09 -0.65
C ASP A 93 -2.57 -3.06 -1.82
N GLY A 94 -1.43 -3.38 -2.44
CA GLY A 94 -1.43 -4.16 -3.67
C GLY A 94 -0.18 -4.98 -3.86
N GLU A 95 -0.37 -6.16 -4.44
CA GLU A 95 0.66 -7.15 -4.64
C GLU A 95 0.47 -7.89 -5.98
N THR A 96 1.59 -8.12 -6.67
CA THR A 96 1.65 -9.01 -7.86
C THR A 96 2.59 -10.18 -7.61
N ARG A 97 2.28 -10.97 -6.56
CA ARG A 97 3.14 -12.07 -6.10
C ARG A 97 3.28 -13.19 -7.11
N SER A 98 2.34 -13.33 -8.06
CA SER A 98 2.47 -14.28 -9.17
C SER A 98 3.77 -14.10 -9.95
N LYS A 99 4.32 -12.87 -10.00
CA LYS A 99 5.57 -12.52 -10.70
C LYS A 99 6.84 -12.79 -9.89
N VAL A 100 6.71 -13.02 -8.59
CA VAL A 100 7.85 -13.18 -7.66
C VAL A 100 8.25 -14.65 -7.52
N TYR A 101 7.27 -15.55 -7.48
CA TYR A 101 7.51 -16.97 -7.20
C TYR A 101 7.72 -17.79 -8.47
N SER A 102 8.60 -18.79 -8.38
CA SER A 102 8.82 -19.73 -9.47
C SER A 102 7.60 -20.64 -9.62
N PRO A 103 7.00 -20.78 -10.82
CA PRO A 103 5.94 -21.75 -11.07
C PRO A 103 6.36 -23.21 -10.81
N LYS A 104 7.69 -23.47 -10.76
CA LYS A 104 8.25 -24.79 -10.44
C LYS A 104 8.24 -25.09 -8.94
N ASP A 105 8.08 -24.09 -8.08
CA ASP A 105 7.96 -24.28 -6.64
C ASP A 105 6.52 -24.64 -6.27
N ARG A 106 6.26 -25.95 -6.19
CA ARG A 106 4.94 -26.50 -5.85
C ARG A 106 4.39 -26.05 -4.49
N ARG A 107 5.23 -25.57 -3.57
CA ARG A 107 4.78 -25.10 -2.24
C ARG A 107 4.11 -23.73 -2.32
N THR A 108 4.56 -22.88 -3.26
CA THR A 108 4.10 -21.48 -3.37
C THR A 108 3.25 -21.23 -4.61
N ALA A 109 3.39 -22.05 -5.65
CA ALA A 109 2.71 -21.88 -6.95
C ALA A 109 1.18 -21.80 -6.87
N PHE A 110 0.56 -22.40 -5.85
CA PHE A 110 -0.91 -22.41 -5.69
C PHE A 110 -1.40 -21.54 -4.53
N LEU A 111 -0.50 -20.86 -3.82
CA LEU A 111 -0.84 -20.09 -2.63
C LEU A 111 -1.08 -18.61 -2.93
N PHE A 112 -0.30 -18.05 -3.85
CA PHE A 112 -0.27 -16.61 -4.09
C PHE A 112 -1.09 -16.20 -5.31
N GLY A 113 -1.88 -15.15 -5.12
CA GLY A 113 -2.57 -14.43 -6.19
C GLY A 113 -2.15 -12.97 -6.23
N ASP A 114 -2.67 -12.26 -7.22
CA ASP A 114 -2.46 -10.83 -7.40
C ASP A 114 -3.71 -10.06 -7.01
N GLY A 115 -3.55 -8.89 -6.40
CA GLY A 115 -4.66 -8.07 -5.93
C GLY A 115 -4.25 -6.65 -5.63
N GLY A 116 -5.22 -5.75 -5.67
CA GLY A 116 -5.07 -4.35 -5.25
C GLY A 116 -6.32 -3.91 -4.52
N VAL A 117 -6.14 -3.15 -3.45
CA VAL A 117 -7.20 -2.67 -2.56
C VAL A 117 -7.02 -1.18 -2.37
N ALA A 118 -8.13 -0.46 -2.30
CA ALA A 118 -8.16 0.95 -1.91
C ALA A 118 -9.08 1.13 -0.70
N ALA A 119 -8.59 1.83 0.31
CA ALA A 119 -9.36 2.24 1.48
C ALA A 119 -9.18 3.74 1.70
N LEU A 120 -10.28 4.45 1.95
CA LEU A 120 -10.25 5.86 2.34
C LEU A 120 -10.54 5.95 3.84
N VAL A 121 -9.65 6.61 4.56
CA VAL A 121 -9.78 6.86 6.00
C VAL A 121 -9.95 8.35 6.21
N GLU A 122 -11.03 8.74 6.85
CA GLU A 122 -11.33 10.14 7.16
C GLU A 122 -11.34 10.36 8.67
N ARG A 123 -10.77 11.49 9.10
CA ARG A 123 -10.93 11.95 10.48
C ARG A 123 -12.33 12.48 10.69
N ASP A 124 -13.01 11.95 11.68
CA ASP A 124 -14.33 12.45 12.09
C ASP A 124 -14.48 12.37 13.62
N ASN A 125 -14.86 13.49 14.23
CA ASN A 125 -15.02 13.63 15.68
C ASN A 125 -16.19 12.81 16.25
N ARG A 126 -17.04 12.22 15.39
CA ARG A 126 -18.14 11.33 15.80
C ARG A 126 -17.66 9.96 16.26
N PHE A 127 -16.44 9.54 15.91
CA PHE A 127 -15.90 8.24 16.27
C PHE A 127 -14.91 8.34 17.44
N GLY A 128 -14.83 7.26 18.24
CA GLY A 128 -13.92 7.17 19.37
C GLY A 128 -12.48 6.80 18.98
N THR A 129 -11.63 6.65 19.99
CA THR A 129 -10.22 6.27 19.83
C THR A 129 -10.08 4.85 19.29
N SER A 130 -9.21 4.66 18.30
CA SER A 130 -8.79 3.34 17.82
C SER A 130 -7.49 2.90 18.49
N TYR A 131 -7.33 1.59 18.69
CA TYR A 131 -6.16 0.99 19.32
C TYR A 131 -5.48 0.01 18.37
N PHE A 132 -4.14 0.02 18.36
CA PHE A 132 -3.33 -0.83 17.49
C PHE A 132 -2.36 -1.66 18.34
N SER A 133 -2.21 -2.94 18.00
CA SER A 133 -1.16 -3.82 18.54
C SER A 133 -0.26 -4.26 17.41
N LEU A 134 0.91 -3.65 17.31
CA LEU A 134 1.87 -3.87 16.22
C LEU A 134 3.17 -4.41 16.83
N ASN A 135 3.69 -5.50 16.27
CA ASN A 135 4.81 -6.23 16.83
C ASN A 135 5.70 -6.76 15.70
N SER A 136 7.00 -6.91 15.97
CA SER A 136 7.98 -7.43 15.01
C SER A 136 8.93 -8.42 15.68
N ASP A 137 9.15 -9.57 15.03
CA ASP A 137 10.22 -10.53 15.38
C ASP A 137 11.09 -10.79 14.16
N GLY A 138 12.27 -10.15 14.13
CA GLY A 138 13.23 -10.29 13.03
C GLY A 138 14.12 -11.54 13.11
N SER A 139 14.10 -12.28 14.23
CA SER A 139 15.01 -13.41 14.45
C SER A 139 14.80 -14.57 13.45
N ARG A 140 13.62 -14.62 12.84
CA ARG A 140 13.18 -15.65 11.88
C ARG A 140 13.17 -15.18 10.43
N GLY A 141 13.95 -14.14 10.12
CA GLY A 141 13.95 -13.53 8.79
C GLY A 141 14.29 -14.48 7.63
N ASP A 142 14.94 -15.63 7.88
CA ASP A 142 15.24 -16.62 6.83
C ASP A 142 14.07 -17.53 6.45
N LEU A 143 12.94 -17.51 7.19
CA LEU A 143 11.78 -18.33 6.86
C LEU A 143 11.07 -17.87 5.59
N ILE A 144 11.01 -16.56 5.33
CA ILE A 144 10.39 -15.97 4.13
C ILE A 144 11.28 -14.81 3.66
N LYS A 145 12.07 -15.06 2.61
CA LYS A 145 13.06 -14.09 2.10
C LYS A 145 13.34 -14.31 0.62
N ILE A 146 13.34 -13.22 -0.15
CA ILE A 146 13.98 -13.19 -1.48
C ILE A 146 15.46 -12.92 -1.25
N LYS A 147 16.32 -13.91 -1.52
CA LYS A 147 17.74 -13.87 -1.13
C LYS A 147 18.58 -12.90 -1.96
N ALA A 148 18.28 -12.77 -3.25
CA ALA A 148 19.05 -12.01 -4.23
C ALA A 148 18.21 -10.90 -4.90
N GLY A 149 18.87 -9.93 -5.54
CA GLY A 149 18.26 -8.78 -6.19
C GLY A 149 18.24 -7.50 -5.33
N GLY A 150 18.56 -7.61 -4.04
CA GLY A 150 18.73 -6.46 -3.13
C GLY A 150 20.22 -6.21 -2.86
N TYR A 151 20.57 -5.08 -2.26
CA TYR A 151 21.98 -4.67 -2.12
C TYR A 151 22.90 -5.61 -1.31
N ARG A 152 22.35 -6.47 -0.44
CA ARG A 152 23.14 -7.48 0.29
C ARG A 152 23.61 -8.62 -0.62
N MET A 153 22.87 -8.88 -1.69
CA MET A 153 23.16 -9.87 -2.72
C MET A 153 22.54 -9.35 -4.03
N PRO A 154 23.25 -8.44 -4.73
CA PRO A 154 22.70 -7.61 -5.79
C PRO A 154 22.12 -8.41 -6.96
#